data_AF-A0A3D2XC32-F1
#
_entry.id   AF-A0A3D2XC32-F1
#
_cell.length_a   1.000
_cell.length_b   1.000
_cell.length_c   1.000
_cell.angle_alpha   90.00
_cell.angle_beta   90.00
_cell.angle_gamma   90.00
#
_symmetry.space_group_name_H-M   'P 1'
#
loop_
_entity.id
_entity.type
_entity.pdbx_description
1 polymer ?
#
loop_
_entity_poly.entity_id
_entity_poly.type
_entity_poly.pdbx_seq_one_letter_code
_entity_poly.pdbx_strand_id
1 'polypeptide(L)'
;MDKLLFSRIIVGIAIILAVIVGLGCVMNRLSNDNYNGEFTLQETPQRYVLSGGNSFETMPTVILYQNGNAKLSQPLISSYALIGIGHYKVNGDELVVSYEDNKGVTFTISNGGNTLTVKSVNLGFVKVGDTYKYQSNSDYLNIGSKVDGEILTLDILRELAKKGADLTADDFIKYTHVDIDPDYHVFDIEGEYMLTVINDANGNMTCTLECNSSGDIFPLHLNGSTGYVLEDYLGFSITPKYQPCEWVDYYSKAEMPWGKSNDLTLPYFLDVTFTWTAGEVMAGDQKFIIGIPVWNVYLADLTNDGIPEFCATVSMGFGAIDTHIVVYDYANDKQYVLEDRMYYDYYLSLQDGRLMVTQTKYNSNKPLVSGELLIINGELYRFGEPTLKDLPDDYGTYDKKNDAIRDGVYINVHGVEIYNQQVVDDFYKSVHAGSAAFMRTIDYTDEGDPIITDYQYDGSLFTVTTDTTRDRFGLPDIYTKTYNFLIPYDRYEPAGIPIPYFLSNDKNIYKGTQGSEGVELKSELGRIPSPSDNVENP
;
A
#
# COMPACT_ATOMS: atom_id res chain seq x y z
N MET A 1 55.91 -21.77 22.42
CA MET A 1 54.71 -22.42 21.84
C MET A 1 54.25 -21.52 20.71
N ASP A 2 54.54 -21.97 19.50
CA ASP A 2 55.08 -21.10 18.46
C ASP A 2 54.01 -20.45 17.58
N LYS A 3 54.19 -19.15 17.31
CA LYS A 3 53.43 -18.40 16.28
C LYS A 3 53.49 -19.05 14.89
N LEU A 4 54.48 -19.92 14.66
CA LEU A 4 54.59 -20.73 13.45
C LEU A 4 53.50 -21.81 13.33
N LEU A 5 52.98 -22.32 14.44
CA LEU A 5 51.92 -23.33 14.44
C LEU A 5 50.57 -22.71 14.05
N PHE A 6 50.31 -21.49 14.51
CA PHE A 6 49.06 -20.77 14.24
C PHE A 6 48.96 -20.31 12.78
N SER A 7 50.07 -19.85 12.19
CA SER A 7 50.12 -19.47 10.77
C SER A 7 49.92 -20.66 9.83
N ARG A 8 50.41 -21.85 10.19
CA ARG A 8 50.22 -23.08 9.39
C ARG A 8 48.78 -23.61 9.45
N ILE A 9 48.07 -23.41 10.57
CA ILE A 9 46.66 -23.78 10.69
C ILE A 9 45.78 -22.86 9.83
N ILE A 10 46.04 -21.55 9.81
CA ILE A 10 45.25 -20.60 9.00
C ILE A 10 45.44 -20.86 7.50
N VAL A 11 46.68 -21.11 7.05
CA VAL A 11 46.95 -21.45 5.64
C VAL A 11 46.34 -22.82 5.27
N GLY A 12 46.33 -23.78 6.19
CA GLY A 12 45.66 -25.08 5.99
C GLY A 12 44.14 -24.95 5.83
N ILE A 13 43.49 -24.10 6.61
CA ILE A 13 42.05 -23.83 6.52
C ILE A 13 41.71 -23.10 5.20
N ALA A 14 42.54 -22.13 4.78
CA ALA A 14 42.33 -21.42 3.52
C ALA A 14 42.45 -22.32 2.28
N ILE A 15 43.36 -23.30 2.30
CA ILE A 15 43.50 -24.27 1.20
C ILE A 15 42.34 -25.27 1.18
N ILE A 16 41.84 -25.70 2.34
CA ILE A 16 40.66 -26.58 2.42
C ILE A 16 39.39 -25.85 1.94
N LEU A 17 39.23 -24.56 2.28
CA LEU A 17 38.13 -23.74 1.75
C LEU A 17 38.24 -23.51 0.24
N ALA A 18 39.45 -23.27 -0.29
CA ALA A 18 39.64 -23.14 -1.74
C ALA A 18 39.39 -24.45 -2.50
N VAL A 19 39.64 -25.61 -1.89
CA VAL A 19 39.32 -26.93 -2.47
C VAL A 19 37.81 -27.23 -2.41
N ILE A 20 37.12 -26.78 -1.35
CA ILE A 20 35.65 -26.92 -1.25
C ILE A 20 34.94 -25.99 -2.25
N VAL A 21 35.42 -24.77 -2.45
CA VAL A 21 34.89 -23.85 -3.47
C VAL A 21 35.27 -24.29 -4.89
N GLY A 22 36.46 -24.88 -5.09
CA GLY A 22 36.89 -25.41 -6.39
C GLY A 22 36.21 -26.73 -6.82
N LEU A 23 35.73 -27.54 -5.87
CA LEU A 23 34.96 -28.77 -6.16
C LEU A 23 33.48 -28.51 -6.45
N GLY A 24 32.98 -27.30 -6.15
CA GLY A 24 31.61 -26.88 -6.50
C GLY A 24 31.40 -26.61 -8.00
N CYS A 25 32.47 -26.48 -8.80
CA CYS A 25 32.37 -26.05 -10.20
C CYS A 25 32.60 -27.13 -11.26
N VAL A 26 32.74 -28.43 -10.91
CA VAL A 26 32.87 -29.47 -11.94
C VAL A 26 32.11 -30.74 -11.54
N MET A 27 30.82 -30.81 -11.85
CA MET A 27 30.20 -32.07 -12.31
C MET A 27 29.07 -31.78 -13.28
N ASN A 28 29.37 -31.97 -14.56
CA ASN A 28 28.36 -32.25 -15.56
C ASN A 28 28.80 -33.55 -16.25
N ARG A 29 28.14 -34.67 -15.95
CA ARG A 29 27.87 -35.75 -16.92
C ARG A 29 27.11 -36.96 -16.35
N LEU A 30 26.08 -37.31 -17.13
CA LEU A 30 25.53 -38.64 -17.43
C LEU A 30 24.35 -39.14 -16.60
N SER A 31 23.17 -38.90 -17.20
CA SER A 31 21.98 -39.75 -17.28
C SER A 31 22.01 -41.08 -16.52
N ASN A 32 21.06 -41.23 -15.60
CA ASN A 32 20.28 -42.45 -15.52
C ASN A 32 18.85 -42.13 -15.05
N ASP A 33 17.89 -42.57 -15.85
CA ASP A 33 16.46 -42.44 -15.67
C ASP A 33 15.98 -43.14 -14.39
N ASN A 34 15.28 -42.36 -13.55
CA ASN A 34 14.17 -42.71 -12.64
C ASN A 34 14.18 -41.72 -11.47
N TYR A 35 13.64 -40.52 -11.71
CA TYR A 35 13.48 -39.52 -10.67
C TYR A 35 12.00 -39.49 -10.24
N ASN A 36 11.74 -39.94 -9.00
CA ASN A 36 10.50 -39.67 -8.26
C ASN A 36 10.66 -38.42 -7.37
N GLY A 37 11.47 -37.45 -7.78
CA GLY A 37 11.77 -36.29 -6.94
C GLY A 37 10.68 -35.24 -6.99
N GLU A 38 10.26 -34.80 -5.81
CA GLU A 38 9.49 -33.57 -5.60
C GLU A 38 10.11 -32.40 -6.38
N PHE A 39 9.29 -31.71 -7.16
CA PHE A 39 9.68 -30.46 -7.80
C PHE A 39 10.12 -29.45 -6.72
N THR A 40 11.36 -29.00 -6.81
CA THR A 40 11.93 -28.01 -5.90
C THR A 40 12.36 -26.82 -6.74
N LEU A 41 12.09 -25.61 -6.26
CA LEU A 41 12.58 -24.41 -6.94
C LEU A 41 14.11 -24.35 -6.86
N GLN A 42 14.76 -23.99 -7.97
CA GLN A 42 16.22 -23.81 -8.04
C GLN A 42 16.65 -22.48 -7.42
N GLU A 43 15.83 -21.46 -7.59
CA GLU A 43 15.96 -20.13 -6.99
C GLU A 43 14.57 -19.49 -6.88
N THR A 44 14.47 -18.36 -6.19
CA THR A 44 13.25 -17.55 -6.19
C THR A 44 13.60 -16.10 -6.53
N PRO A 45 12.91 -15.47 -7.50
CA PRO A 45 11.88 -16.08 -8.35
C PRO A 45 12.49 -17.09 -9.34
N GLN A 46 11.81 -18.22 -9.59
CA GLN A 46 12.21 -19.15 -10.67
C GLN A 46 11.50 -18.78 -11.97
N ARG A 47 12.27 -18.33 -12.95
CA ARG A 47 11.76 -17.85 -14.25
C ARG A 47 11.86 -18.92 -15.34
N TYR A 48 10.84 -19.00 -16.18
CA TYR A 48 10.85 -19.79 -17.40
C TYR A 48 10.46 -18.90 -18.58
N VAL A 49 11.22 -19.00 -19.67
CA VAL A 49 11.03 -18.21 -20.89
C VAL A 49 10.58 -19.11 -22.02
N LEU A 50 9.64 -18.65 -22.83
CA LEU A 50 9.14 -19.38 -23.99
C LEU A 50 10.29 -19.72 -24.98
N SER A 51 10.41 -21.00 -25.31
CA SER A 51 11.44 -21.55 -26.21
C SER A 51 10.89 -21.70 -27.63
N GLY A 52 10.89 -20.59 -28.36
CA GLY A 52 10.37 -20.50 -29.74
C GLY A 52 8.92 -20.03 -29.81
N GLY A 53 8.47 -19.55 -30.97
CA GLY A 53 7.18 -18.84 -31.11
C GLY A 53 7.37 -17.33 -31.21
N ASN A 54 6.26 -16.60 -31.41
CA ASN A 54 6.28 -15.14 -31.51
C ASN A 54 5.97 -14.54 -30.14
N SER A 55 6.98 -14.01 -29.43
CA SER A 55 6.81 -13.36 -28.10
C SER A 55 5.88 -12.14 -28.13
N PHE A 56 5.58 -11.60 -29.32
CA PHE A 56 4.54 -10.58 -29.48
C PHE A 56 3.12 -11.14 -29.39
N GLU A 57 2.88 -12.43 -29.62
CA GLU A 57 1.55 -13.04 -29.64
C GLU A 57 1.32 -14.03 -28.50
N THR A 58 2.39 -14.54 -27.89
CA THR A 58 2.35 -15.59 -26.87
C THR A 58 2.99 -15.13 -25.56
N MET A 59 2.46 -15.62 -24.44
CA MET A 59 2.96 -15.41 -23.08
C MET A 59 4.48 -15.64 -23.02
N PRO A 60 5.30 -14.60 -22.76
CA PRO A 60 6.74 -14.76 -22.89
C PRO A 60 7.39 -15.50 -21.71
N THR A 61 6.84 -15.40 -20.51
CA THR A 61 7.45 -15.90 -19.27
C THR A 61 6.45 -16.45 -18.24
N VAL A 62 6.93 -17.42 -17.46
CA VAL A 62 6.31 -17.97 -16.25
C VAL A 62 7.29 -17.75 -15.10
N ILE A 63 6.84 -17.22 -13.98
CA ILE A 63 7.67 -16.93 -12.81
C ILE A 63 7.02 -17.59 -11.59
N LEU A 64 7.79 -18.29 -10.77
CA LEU A 64 7.32 -18.97 -9.56
C LEU A 64 8.07 -18.46 -8.34
N TYR A 65 7.37 -18.27 -7.22
CA TYR A 65 7.92 -17.75 -5.96
C TYR A 65 7.84 -18.79 -4.84
N GLN A 66 8.70 -18.68 -3.83
CA GLN A 66 8.78 -19.68 -2.77
C GLN A 66 7.50 -19.82 -1.92
N ASN A 67 6.72 -18.74 -1.78
CA ASN A 67 5.45 -18.75 -1.05
C ASN A 67 4.28 -19.41 -1.82
N GLY A 68 4.53 -19.98 -3.00
CA GLY A 68 3.50 -20.60 -3.83
C GLY A 68 2.80 -19.62 -4.79
N ASN A 69 3.24 -18.36 -4.86
CA ASN A 69 2.77 -17.41 -5.87
C ASN A 69 3.41 -17.69 -7.23
N ALA A 70 2.74 -17.24 -8.29
CA ALA A 70 3.25 -17.29 -9.65
C ALA A 70 2.87 -16.05 -10.45
N LYS A 71 3.74 -15.62 -11.37
CA LYS A 71 3.50 -14.55 -12.34
C LYS A 71 3.55 -15.08 -13.78
N LEU A 72 2.51 -14.80 -14.57
CA LEU A 72 2.47 -15.09 -16.01
C LEU A 72 2.53 -13.78 -16.77
N SER A 73 3.59 -13.54 -17.55
CA SER A 73 3.74 -12.27 -18.28
C SER A 73 2.82 -12.20 -19.48
N GLN A 74 2.42 -10.99 -19.89
CA GLN A 74 1.62 -10.81 -21.11
C GLN A 74 2.50 -10.57 -22.34
N PRO A 75 2.02 -10.92 -23.55
CA PRO A 75 2.66 -10.53 -24.79
C PRO A 75 2.48 -9.02 -25.06
N LEU A 76 3.43 -8.42 -25.80
CA LEU A 76 3.52 -6.96 -26.01
C LEU A 76 2.31 -6.33 -26.73
N ILE A 77 1.53 -7.08 -27.52
CA ILE A 77 0.34 -6.52 -28.21
C ILE A 77 -0.95 -6.57 -27.36
N SER A 78 -0.87 -7.07 -26.13
CA SER A 78 -2.02 -7.20 -25.25
C SER A 78 -2.40 -5.85 -24.64
N SER A 79 -3.51 -5.25 -25.09
CA SER A 79 -4.17 -4.13 -24.40
C SER A 79 -5.07 -4.57 -23.24
N TYR A 80 -5.02 -5.84 -22.84
CA TYR A 80 -5.86 -6.42 -21.79
C TYR A 80 -5.11 -6.42 -20.46
N ALA A 81 -5.82 -5.99 -19.40
CA ALA A 81 -5.38 -5.84 -18.00
C ALA A 81 -4.27 -6.80 -17.55
N LEU A 82 -3.28 -6.25 -16.83
CA LEU A 82 -2.17 -6.98 -16.22
C LEU A 82 -2.68 -8.28 -15.57
N ILE A 83 -2.16 -9.43 -16.03
CA ILE A 83 -2.33 -10.68 -15.31
C ILE A 83 -1.61 -10.48 -13.97
N GLY A 84 -2.37 -10.37 -12.87
CA GLY A 84 -1.85 -10.06 -11.54
C GLY A 84 -0.91 -11.13 -10.96
N ILE A 85 -0.89 -11.35 -9.65
CA ILE A 85 -0.22 -12.52 -9.06
C ILE A 85 -1.22 -13.68 -8.92
N GLY A 86 -0.85 -14.84 -9.47
CA GLY A 86 -1.56 -16.11 -9.34
C GLY A 86 -0.89 -17.04 -8.33
N HIS A 87 -1.35 -18.28 -8.25
CA HIS A 87 -0.76 -19.31 -7.38
C HIS A 87 -0.40 -20.53 -8.18
N TYR A 88 0.60 -21.29 -7.73
CA TYR A 88 0.93 -22.57 -8.32
C TYR A 88 0.84 -23.72 -7.32
N LYS A 89 0.56 -24.90 -7.87
CA LYS A 89 0.65 -26.19 -7.16
C LYS A 89 1.37 -27.18 -8.04
N VAL A 90 2.11 -28.09 -7.41
CA VAL A 90 2.79 -29.16 -8.12
C VAL A 90 2.24 -30.50 -7.65
N ASN A 91 1.81 -31.31 -8.62
CA ASN A 91 1.25 -32.64 -8.41
C ASN A 91 2.02 -33.64 -9.28
N GLY A 92 3.08 -34.24 -8.73
CA GLY A 92 3.94 -35.14 -9.49
C GLY A 92 4.70 -34.40 -10.60
N ASP A 93 4.45 -34.74 -11.86
CA ASP A 93 5.04 -34.12 -13.04
C ASP A 93 4.20 -32.96 -13.61
N GLU A 94 3.16 -32.51 -12.89
CA GLU A 94 2.32 -31.40 -13.30
C GLU A 94 2.50 -30.16 -12.43
N LEU A 95 2.75 -29.03 -13.06
CA LEU A 95 2.67 -27.70 -12.46
C LEU A 95 1.36 -27.06 -12.91
N VAL A 96 0.49 -26.72 -11.97
CA VAL A 96 -0.75 -25.99 -12.24
C VAL A 96 -0.56 -24.55 -11.75
N VAL A 97 -0.58 -23.59 -12.67
CA VAL A 97 -0.61 -22.16 -12.36
C VAL A 97 -2.04 -21.67 -12.53
N SER A 98 -2.63 -21.08 -11.49
CA SER A 98 -4.02 -20.64 -11.44
C SER A 98 -4.13 -19.14 -11.25
N TYR A 99 -5.05 -18.53 -11.98
CA TYR A 99 -5.24 -17.09 -12.12
C TYR A 99 -6.71 -16.74 -12.20
N GLU A 100 -7.27 -16.08 -11.18
CA GLU A 100 -8.73 -15.79 -11.14
C GLU A 100 -9.56 -17.04 -11.53
N ASP A 101 -10.85 -16.92 -11.85
CA ASP A 101 -11.66 -18.12 -12.03
C ASP A 101 -11.48 -18.83 -13.34
N ASN A 102 -11.02 -20.06 -13.18
CA ASN A 102 -10.77 -21.04 -14.22
C ASN A 102 -9.67 -20.66 -15.20
N LYS A 103 -9.09 -19.46 -15.14
CA LYS A 103 -7.93 -19.15 -15.97
C LYS A 103 -6.68 -19.73 -15.32
N GLY A 104 -5.81 -20.24 -16.16
CA GLY A 104 -4.64 -20.93 -15.69
C GLY A 104 -4.02 -21.77 -16.78
N VAL A 105 -2.87 -22.32 -16.42
CA VAL A 105 -2.07 -23.15 -17.31
C VAL A 105 -1.59 -24.33 -16.51
N THR A 106 -1.84 -25.52 -17.03
CA THR A 106 -1.20 -26.74 -16.54
C THR A 106 -0.02 -27.03 -17.45
N PHE A 107 1.13 -27.22 -16.84
CA PHE A 107 2.36 -27.60 -17.50
C PHE A 107 2.76 -29.02 -17.11
N THR A 108 3.29 -29.77 -18.06
CA THR A 108 4.11 -30.95 -17.77
C THR A 108 5.54 -30.49 -17.49
N ILE A 109 6.08 -30.95 -16.37
CA ILE A 109 7.44 -30.70 -15.90
C ILE A 109 8.35 -31.78 -16.49
N SER A 110 9.45 -31.37 -17.10
CA SER A 110 10.44 -32.29 -17.66
C SER A 110 11.87 -31.77 -17.46
N ASN A 111 12.86 -32.61 -17.79
CA ASN A 111 14.29 -32.29 -17.69
C ASN A 111 14.72 -31.83 -16.29
N GLY A 112 14.24 -32.53 -15.25
CA GLY A 112 14.57 -32.19 -13.86
C GLY A 112 14.01 -30.85 -13.40
N GLY A 113 12.89 -30.39 -13.96
CA GLY A 113 12.30 -29.09 -13.63
C GLY A 113 12.77 -27.94 -14.52
N ASN A 114 13.67 -28.17 -15.47
CA ASN A 114 14.18 -27.11 -16.36
C ASN A 114 13.29 -26.81 -17.56
N THR A 115 12.20 -27.55 -17.74
CA THR A 115 11.32 -27.40 -18.91
C THR A 115 9.87 -27.58 -18.48
N LEU A 116 9.05 -26.57 -18.82
CA LEU A 116 7.61 -26.62 -18.69
C LEU A 116 6.99 -26.71 -20.08
N THR A 117 6.14 -27.71 -20.31
CA THR A 117 5.40 -27.83 -21.58
C THR A 117 3.92 -27.66 -21.29
N VAL A 118 3.25 -26.72 -21.95
CA VAL A 118 1.82 -26.47 -21.75
C VAL A 118 1.03 -27.73 -22.10
N LYS A 119 0.37 -28.31 -21.10
CA LYS A 119 -0.48 -29.48 -21.21
C LYS A 119 -1.93 -29.09 -21.48
N SER A 120 -2.43 -28.11 -20.74
CA SER A 120 -3.76 -27.54 -20.92
C SER A 120 -3.74 -26.08 -20.51
N VAL A 121 -4.62 -25.29 -21.12
CA VAL A 121 -4.61 -23.84 -20.99
C VAL A 121 -6.04 -23.33 -21.03
N ASN A 122 -6.33 -22.36 -20.17
CA ASN A 122 -7.53 -21.54 -20.23
C ASN A 122 -7.14 -20.05 -20.15
N LEU A 123 -6.24 -19.65 -21.05
CA LEU A 123 -5.71 -18.30 -21.26
C LEU A 123 -5.53 -18.07 -22.76
N GLY A 124 -5.93 -16.90 -23.26
CA GLY A 124 -5.96 -16.60 -24.69
C GLY A 124 -4.60 -16.50 -25.39
N PHE A 125 -3.51 -16.35 -24.62
CA PHE A 125 -2.17 -16.03 -25.13
C PHE A 125 -1.17 -17.17 -24.94
N VAL A 126 -1.65 -18.39 -24.67
CA VAL A 126 -0.82 -19.57 -24.40
C VAL A 126 -1.35 -20.72 -25.24
N LYS A 127 -0.47 -21.52 -25.85
CA LYS A 127 -0.87 -22.63 -26.71
C LYS A 127 -0.40 -23.97 -26.13
N VAL A 128 -1.26 -24.98 -26.23
CA VAL A 128 -0.89 -26.37 -25.87
C VAL A 128 0.31 -26.81 -26.70
N GLY A 129 1.32 -27.36 -26.01
CA GLY A 129 2.60 -27.75 -26.60
C GLY A 129 3.68 -26.66 -26.55
N ASP A 130 3.34 -25.42 -26.22
CA ASP A 130 4.35 -24.38 -25.99
C ASP A 130 5.28 -24.83 -24.87
N THR A 131 6.58 -24.60 -25.07
CA THR A 131 7.62 -25.07 -24.17
C THR A 131 8.35 -23.87 -23.59
N TYR A 132 8.52 -23.85 -22.28
CA TYR A 132 9.23 -22.82 -21.54
C TYR A 132 10.47 -23.43 -20.92
N LYS A 133 11.59 -22.72 -21.00
CA LYS A 133 12.89 -23.15 -20.49
C LYS A 133 13.25 -22.30 -19.29
N TYR A 134 13.72 -22.97 -18.24
CA TYR A 134 14.24 -22.27 -17.07
C TYR A 134 15.32 -21.28 -17.51
N GLN A 135 15.23 -20.06 -16.98
CA GLN A 135 16.19 -18.99 -17.13
C GLN A 135 16.61 -18.57 -15.73
N SER A 136 17.92 -18.55 -15.47
CA SER A 136 18.40 -18.12 -14.16
C SER A 136 18.18 -16.62 -13.96
N ASN A 137 18.09 -16.16 -12.71
CA ASN A 137 18.04 -14.72 -12.41
C ASN A 137 19.26 -13.98 -12.96
N SER A 138 20.43 -14.64 -12.90
CA SER A 138 21.65 -14.11 -13.51
C SER A 138 21.53 -13.96 -15.02
N ASP A 139 20.93 -14.93 -15.71
CA ASP A 139 20.71 -14.85 -17.16
C ASP A 139 19.66 -13.79 -17.51
N TYR A 140 18.61 -13.65 -16.69
CA TYR A 140 17.56 -12.66 -16.87
C TYR A 140 18.10 -11.22 -16.78
N LEU A 141 18.88 -10.92 -15.74
CA LEU A 141 19.49 -9.60 -15.56
C LEU A 141 20.54 -9.28 -16.65
N ASN A 142 21.04 -10.30 -17.35
CA ASN A 142 21.97 -10.13 -18.47
C ASN A 142 21.29 -9.92 -19.83
N ILE A 143 19.94 -9.94 -19.92
CA ILE A 143 19.22 -9.73 -21.19
C ILE A 143 19.37 -8.28 -21.69
N GLY A 144 19.27 -7.31 -20.78
CA GLY A 144 19.33 -5.90 -21.11
C GLY A 144 20.77 -5.38 -21.22
N SER A 145 20.92 -4.22 -21.85
CA SER A 145 22.19 -3.51 -21.77
C SER A 145 22.34 -2.94 -20.36
N LYS A 146 23.44 -3.31 -19.70
CA LYS A 146 23.76 -2.77 -18.38
C LYS A 146 24.30 -1.36 -18.53
N VAL A 147 23.75 -0.42 -17.77
CA VAL A 147 24.29 0.93 -17.65
C VAL A 147 25.21 0.95 -16.43
N ASP A 148 26.46 1.39 -16.63
CA ASP A 148 27.44 1.52 -15.56
C ASP A 148 27.00 2.59 -14.55
N GLY A 149 27.00 2.26 -13.26
CA GLY A 149 26.68 3.18 -12.18
C GLY A 149 27.13 2.65 -10.81
N GLU A 150 26.61 3.25 -9.74
CA GLU A 150 26.77 2.78 -8.36
C GLU A 150 25.83 1.60 -8.07
N ILE A 151 26.06 0.82 -7.01
CA ILE A 151 25.12 -0.23 -6.59
C ILE A 151 24.00 0.42 -5.78
N LEU A 152 22.73 0.11 -6.11
CA LEU A 152 21.59 0.50 -5.29
C LEU A 152 21.49 -0.47 -4.10
N THR A 153 21.82 -0.01 -2.90
CA THR A 153 21.72 -0.80 -1.66
C THR A 153 20.38 -0.55 -0.97
N LEU A 154 20.05 -1.40 0.01
CA LEU A 154 18.83 -1.23 0.80
C LEU A 154 18.84 0.08 1.60
N ASP A 155 19.99 0.45 2.17
CA ASP A 155 20.16 1.72 2.89
C ASP A 155 19.93 2.93 1.98
N ILE A 156 20.43 2.85 0.75
CA ILE A 156 20.20 3.89 -0.24
C ILE A 156 18.72 3.95 -0.63
N LEU A 157 18.09 2.80 -0.84
CA LEU A 157 16.66 2.72 -1.15
C LEU A 157 15.82 3.38 -0.04
N ARG A 158 16.15 3.15 1.23
CA ARG A 158 15.50 3.83 2.36
C ARG A 158 15.61 5.34 2.26
N GLU A 159 16.82 5.86 2.01
CA GLU A 159 17.03 7.30 1.87
C GLU A 159 16.26 7.89 0.69
N LEU A 160 16.19 7.16 -0.44
CA LEU A 160 15.38 7.56 -1.58
C LEU A 160 13.89 7.57 -1.24
N ALA A 161 13.42 6.54 -0.55
CA ALA A 161 12.02 6.38 -0.23
C ALA A 161 11.50 7.47 0.76
N LYS A 162 12.38 8.16 1.50
CA LYS A 162 12.02 9.34 2.29
C LYS A 162 11.57 10.53 1.45
N LYS A 163 11.96 10.59 0.17
CA LYS A 163 11.51 11.64 -0.75
C LYS A 163 10.04 11.48 -1.15
N GLY A 164 9.46 10.28 -0.99
CA GLY A 164 8.04 10.04 -1.29
C GLY A 164 7.65 10.53 -2.69
N ALA A 165 6.69 11.44 -2.74
CA ALA A 165 6.19 12.03 -3.99
C ALA A 165 7.22 12.90 -4.75
N ASP A 166 8.30 13.34 -4.09
CA ASP A 166 9.37 14.13 -4.71
C ASP A 166 10.45 13.27 -5.40
N LEU A 167 10.28 11.94 -5.44
CA LEU A 167 11.15 11.04 -6.17
C LEU A 167 11.12 11.36 -7.68
N THR A 168 12.28 11.41 -8.31
CA THR A 168 12.45 11.67 -9.75
C THR A 168 13.38 10.64 -10.40
N ALA A 169 13.31 10.50 -11.72
CA ALA A 169 14.23 9.62 -12.46
C ALA A 169 15.71 10.00 -12.25
N ASP A 170 16.00 11.30 -12.05
CA ASP A 170 17.35 11.80 -11.77
C ASP A 170 17.90 11.26 -10.44
N ASP A 171 17.05 10.86 -9.50
CA ASP A 171 17.48 10.25 -8.25
C ASP A 171 18.11 8.87 -8.45
N PHE A 172 17.74 8.19 -9.55
CA PHE A 172 18.17 6.84 -9.88
C PHE A 172 19.30 6.80 -10.92
N ILE A 173 19.51 7.88 -11.68
CA ILE A 173 20.42 7.91 -12.85
C ILE A 173 21.87 7.55 -12.52
N LYS A 174 22.29 7.73 -11.26
CA LYS A 174 23.64 7.40 -10.80
C LYS A 174 23.83 5.93 -10.45
N TYR A 175 22.75 5.15 -10.32
CA TYR A 175 22.83 3.72 -10.00
C TYR A 175 22.84 2.85 -11.26
N THR A 176 23.47 1.70 -11.10
CA THR A 176 23.55 0.64 -12.08
C THR A 176 22.17 0.04 -12.31
N HIS A 177 21.76 -0.07 -13.56
CA HIS A 177 20.50 -0.72 -13.93
C HIS A 177 20.61 -1.54 -15.20
N VAL A 178 19.58 -2.35 -15.42
CA VAL A 178 19.33 -3.10 -16.65
C VAL A 178 18.19 -2.42 -17.39
N ASP A 179 18.43 -2.11 -18.66
CA ASP A 179 17.41 -1.56 -19.57
C ASP A 179 16.71 -2.72 -20.30
N ILE A 180 15.46 -2.99 -19.91
CA ILE A 180 14.63 -4.05 -20.50
C ILE A 180 13.78 -3.49 -21.65
N ASP A 181 13.39 -2.23 -21.52
CA ASP A 181 12.70 -1.38 -22.50
C ASP A 181 12.99 0.09 -22.12
N PRO A 182 13.05 1.05 -23.06
CA PRO A 182 13.40 2.44 -22.77
C PRO A 182 12.59 3.12 -21.65
N ASP A 183 11.38 2.64 -21.38
CA ASP A 183 10.52 3.19 -20.32
C ASP A 183 10.67 2.44 -18.98
N TYR A 184 11.33 1.27 -18.95
CA TYR A 184 11.44 0.36 -17.81
C TYR A 184 12.89 0.15 -17.38
N HIS A 185 13.27 0.79 -16.26
CA HIS A 185 14.56 0.58 -15.63
C HIS A 185 14.45 -0.40 -14.47
N VAL A 186 15.34 -1.40 -14.44
CA VAL A 186 15.33 -2.43 -13.39
C VAL A 186 16.64 -2.43 -12.61
N PHE A 187 16.51 -2.36 -11.28
CA PHE A 187 17.63 -2.36 -10.34
C PHE A 187 17.54 -3.61 -9.47
N ASP A 188 18.64 -4.35 -9.39
CA ASP A 188 18.84 -5.42 -8.41
C ASP A 188 19.35 -4.80 -7.11
N ILE A 189 18.63 -5.03 -6.01
CA ILE A 189 18.94 -4.52 -4.69
C ILE A 189 19.39 -5.70 -3.84
N GLU A 190 20.71 -5.86 -3.82
CA GLU A 190 21.42 -6.87 -3.02
C GLU A 190 20.98 -8.32 -3.29
N GLY A 191 20.34 -8.61 -4.43
CA GLY A 191 19.79 -9.92 -4.76
C GLY A 191 18.47 -10.26 -4.08
N GLU A 192 18.01 -9.42 -3.15
CA GLU A 192 16.81 -9.66 -2.33
C GLU A 192 15.57 -9.00 -2.92
N TYR A 193 15.74 -7.84 -3.56
CA TYR A 193 14.63 -7.09 -4.15
C TYR A 193 14.94 -6.62 -5.56
N MET A 194 13.88 -6.46 -6.33
CA MET A 194 13.91 -5.89 -7.67
C MET A 194 13.11 -4.59 -7.65
N LEU A 195 13.78 -3.47 -7.91
CA LEU A 195 13.10 -2.19 -8.10
C LEU A 195 12.87 -1.97 -9.60
N THR A 196 11.62 -1.75 -9.97
CA THR A 196 11.21 -1.31 -11.31
C THR A 196 10.84 0.15 -11.25
N VAL A 197 11.45 0.95 -12.13
CA VAL A 197 11.13 2.37 -12.31
C VAL A 197 10.57 2.56 -13.71
N ILE A 198 9.35 3.10 -13.79
CA ILE A 198 8.63 3.35 -15.04
C ILE A 198 8.41 4.85 -15.18
N ASN A 199 8.72 5.41 -16.34
CA ASN A 199 8.35 6.77 -16.70
C ASN A 199 7.23 6.74 -17.73
N ASP A 200 6.12 7.42 -17.48
CA ASP A 200 5.05 7.55 -18.46
C ASP A 200 5.34 8.70 -19.46
N ALA A 201 4.54 8.77 -20.52
CA ALA A 201 4.68 9.79 -21.56
C ALA A 201 4.45 11.24 -21.07
N ASN A 202 3.83 11.41 -19.90
CA ASN A 202 3.61 12.70 -19.26
C ASN A 202 4.76 13.08 -18.30
N GLY A 203 5.74 12.20 -18.11
CA GLY A 203 6.86 12.37 -17.20
C GLY A 203 6.54 11.99 -15.76
N ASN A 204 5.42 11.32 -15.49
CA ASN A 204 5.15 10.75 -14.18
C ASN A 204 5.98 9.48 -13.99
N MET A 205 6.46 9.28 -12.77
CA MET A 205 7.27 8.13 -12.43
C MET A 205 6.53 7.21 -11.46
N THR A 206 6.57 5.91 -11.76
CA THR A 206 6.10 4.85 -10.86
C THR A 206 7.30 4.01 -10.44
N CYS A 207 7.48 3.85 -9.13
CA CYS A 207 8.53 3.02 -8.55
C CYS A 207 7.91 1.84 -7.81
N THR A 208 8.30 0.64 -8.17
CA THR A 208 7.72 -0.59 -7.64
C THR A 208 8.82 -1.53 -7.18
N LEU A 209 8.83 -1.82 -5.89
CA LEU A 209 9.74 -2.77 -5.27
C LEU A 209 9.08 -4.15 -5.22
N GLU A 210 9.75 -5.18 -5.71
CA GLU A 210 9.30 -6.58 -5.67
C GLU A 210 10.28 -7.40 -4.82
N CYS A 211 9.76 -8.15 -3.85
CA CYS A 211 10.55 -9.07 -3.04
C CYS A 211 10.84 -10.34 -3.85
N ASN A 212 12.11 -10.67 -4.07
CA ASN A 212 12.48 -11.81 -4.91
C ASN A 212 12.02 -13.15 -4.31
N SER A 213 11.91 -13.24 -2.99
CA SER A 213 11.52 -14.48 -2.31
C SER A 213 10.02 -14.76 -2.33
N SER A 214 9.20 -13.72 -2.17
CA SER A 214 7.74 -13.85 -2.05
C SER A 214 6.96 -13.35 -3.27
N GLY A 215 7.57 -12.50 -4.09
CA GLY A 215 6.89 -11.80 -5.17
C GLY A 215 5.91 -10.73 -4.67
N ASP A 216 5.92 -10.41 -3.36
CA ASP A 216 5.14 -9.31 -2.84
C ASP A 216 5.64 -8.01 -3.46
N ILE A 217 4.74 -7.06 -3.69
CA ILE A 217 5.05 -5.83 -4.39
C ILE A 217 4.72 -4.64 -3.48
N PHE A 218 5.62 -3.67 -3.42
CA PHE A 218 5.47 -2.42 -2.67
C PHE A 218 5.68 -1.22 -3.59
N PRO A 219 4.68 -0.34 -3.77
CA PRO A 219 4.86 0.91 -4.47
C PRO A 219 5.66 1.90 -3.61
N LEU A 220 6.81 2.35 -4.10
CA LEU A 220 7.75 3.18 -3.35
C LEU A 220 7.24 4.61 -3.10
N HIS A 221 6.23 5.07 -3.85
CA HIS A 221 5.58 6.37 -3.66
C HIS A 221 4.61 6.40 -2.45
N LEU A 222 4.40 5.28 -1.76
CA LEU A 222 3.50 5.17 -0.60
C LEU A 222 4.16 5.46 0.75
N ASN A 223 5.38 6.02 0.76
CA ASN A 223 6.08 6.31 2.01
C ASN A 223 5.55 7.57 2.66
N GLY A 224 4.39 7.38 3.25
CA GLY A 224 3.71 8.39 3.98
C GLY A 224 4.28 8.60 5.37
N SER A 225 4.27 7.55 6.17
CA SER A 225 4.82 7.56 7.52
C SER A 225 6.25 7.03 7.45
N THR A 226 7.13 7.83 6.84
CA THR A 226 8.57 7.90 7.08
C THR A 226 9.40 6.62 7.30
N GLY A 227 8.95 5.52 6.71
CA GLY A 227 9.65 4.24 6.72
C GLY A 227 8.89 3.13 7.41
N TYR A 228 7.85 3.36 8.22
CA TYR A 228 7.15 2.24 8.88
C TYR A 228 6.56 1.25 7.86
N VAL A 229 5.88 1.73 6.81
CA VAL A 229 5.24 0.85 5.83
C VAL A 229 6.27 0.12 4.94
N LEU A 230 7.28 0.84 4.44
CA LEU A 230 8.36 0.23 3.67
C LEU A 230 9.14 -0.78 4.53
N GLU A 231 9.42 -0.47 5.79
CA GLU A 231 10.25 -1.32 6.63
C GLU A 231 9.46 -2.55 7.10
N ASP A 232 8.16 -2.41 7.38
CA ASP A 232 7.26 -3.54 7.59
C ASP A 232 7.24 -4.46 6.36
N TYR A 233 7.15 -3.87 5.16
CA TYR A 233 7.21 -4.63 3.89
C TYR A 233 8.55 -5.34 3.70
N LEU A 234 9.66 -4.68 4.03
CA LEU A 234 10.99 -5.27 4.02
C LEU A 234 11.19 -6.31 5.15
N GLY A 235 10.18 -6.52 6.02
CA GLY A 235 10.21 -7.51 7.10
C GLY A 235 10.97 -7.05 8.34
N PHE A 236 11.24 -5.74 8.47
CA PHE A 236 11.85 -5.17 9.67
C PHE A 236 10.76 -4.79 10.67
N SER A 237 10.73 -5.46 11.82
CA SER A 237 9.99 -4.93 12.97
C SER A 237 10.73 -3.71 13.52
N ILE A 238 10.34 -2.52 13.08
CA ILE A 238 10.85 -1.29 13.68
C ILE A 238 10.13 -1.09 15.01
N THR A 239 10.89 -1.16 16.09
CA THR A 239 10.43 -0.58 17.35
C THR A 239 10.66 0.92 17.25
N PRO A 240 9.61 1.77 17.36
CA PRO A 240 9.79 3.22 17.40
C PRO A 240 10.86 3.56 18.41
N LYS A 241 11.94 4.23 17.96
CA LYS A 241 13.02 4.65 18.87
C LYS A 241 12.49 5.62 19.92
N TYR A 242 11.48 6.40 19.56
CA TYR A 242 10.74 7.28 20.45
C TYR A 242 9.32 6.75 20.66
N GLN A 243 8.92 6.58 21.92
CA GLN A 243 7.55 6.24 22.26
C GLN A 243 6.73 7.53 22.42
N PRO A 244 5.57 7.66 21.76
CA PRO A 244 4.72 8.84 21.90
C PRO A 244 4.43 9.18 23.37
N CYS A 245 4.57 10.45 23.73
CA CYS A 245 4.35 10.90 25.10
C CYS A 245 3.71 12.30 25.18
N GLU A 246 3.03 12.57 26.28
CA GLU A 246 2.47 13.89 26.58
C GLU A 246 3.55 14.82 27.14
N TRP A 247 3.66 16.04 26.59
CA TRP A 247 4.36 17.13 27.26
C TRP A 247 3.39 17.97 28.09
N VAL A 248 2.29 18.42 27.50
CA VAL A 248 1.20 19.15 28.19
C VAL A 248 -0.15 18.74 27.60
N ASP A 249 -1.18 18.58 28.45
CA ASP A 249 -2.57 18.40 28.00
C ASP A 249 -3.58 19.14 28.89
N TYR A 250 -4.15 20.22 28.33
CA TYR A 250 -5.23 20.99 28.93
C TYR A 250 -6.55 20.88 28.15
N TYR A 251 -6.62 20.06 27.10
CA TYR A 251 -7.79 20.01 26.22
C TYR A 251 -9.06 19.58 26.96
N SER A 252 -8.94 18.62 27.88
CA SER A 252 -10.04 18.11 28.71
C SER A 252 -10.24 18.86 30.04
N LYS A 253 -9.45 19.92 30.31
CA LYS A 253 -9.45 20.60 31.62
C LYS A 253 -10.43 21.78 31.63
N ALA A 254 -10.96 22.09 32.82
CA ALA A 254 -11.96 23.15 32.99
C ALA A 254 -11.39 24.57 32.80
N GLU A 255 -10.09 24.78 33.05
CA GLU A 255 -9.48 26.10 32.96
C GLU A 255 -8.09 26.04 32.33
N MET A 256 -7.85 26.97 31.39
CA MET A 256 -6.57 27.18 30.74
C MET A 256 -5.63 28.02 31.64
N PRO A 257 -4.37 27.60 31.86
CA PRO A 257 -3.45 28.30 32.76
C PRO A 257 -2.78 29.52 32.10
N TRP A 258 -3.58 30.53 31.74
CA TRP A 258 -3.07 31.77 31.15
C TRP A 258 -1.99 32.43 32.01
N GLY A 259 -0.90 32.88 31.37
CA GLY A 259 0.24 33.50 32.02
C GLY A 259 1.22 32.54 32.71
N LYS A 260 0.99 31.22 32.61
CA LYS A 260 1.98 30.20 33.00
C LYS A 260 2.71 29.68 31.77
N SER A 261 3.91 29.15 32.01
CA SER A 261 4.70 28.42 31.03
C SER A 261 5.09 27.04 31.57
N ASN A 262 5.43 26.14 30.64
CA ASN A 262 6.04 24.85 30.93
C ASN A 262 7.25 24.71 30.02
N ASP A 263 8.41 24.42 30.61
CA ASP A 263 9.67 24.29 29.89
C ASP A 263 10.04 22.81 29.73
N LEU A 264 10.58 22.46 28.57
CA LEU A 264 11.04 21.12 28.21
C LEU A 264 12.44 21.21 27.62
N THR A 265 13.30 20.28 28.03
CA THR A 265 14.58 20.03 27.40
C THR A 265 14.58 18.61 26.86
N LEU A 266 14.96 18.44 25.60
CA LEU A 266 15.06 17.14 24.95
C LEU A 266 16.52 16.75 24.75
N PRO A 267 16.90 15.48 24.94
CA PRO A 267 18.29 15.05 24.81
C PRO A 267 18.85 15.21 23.37
N TYR A 268 17.95 15.26 22.38
CA TYR A 268 18.29 15.41 20.97
C TYR A 268 18.66 16.85 20.58
N PHE A 269 18.20 17.84 21.36
CA PHE A 269 18.42 19.26 21.10
C PHE A 269 19.19 19.89 22.26
N LEU A 270 20.51 19.70 22.24
CA LEU A 270 21.41 20.24 23.25
C LEU A 270 21.32 21.77 23.29
N ASP A 271 21.28 22.33 24.50
CA ASP A 271 21.18 23.76 24.77
C ASP A 271 19.90 24.46 24.24
N VAL A 272 18.90 23.68 23.82
CA VAL A 272 17.57 24.21 23.47
C VAL A 272 16.60 23.97 24.63
N THR A 273 15.95 25.05 25.07
CA THR A 273 14.79 24.97 25.97
C THR A 273 13.55 25.31 25.17
N PHE A 274 12.63 24.34 25.10
CA PHE A 274 11.32 24.52 24.53
C PHE A 274 10.39 25.05 25.60
N THR A 275 9.60 26.06 25.27
CA THR A 275 8.64 26.66 26.20
C THR A 275 7.26 26.61 25.59
N TRP A 276 6.34 25.94 26.29
CA TRP A 276 4.92 26.04 26.01
C TRP A 276 4.30 27.13 26.89
N THR A 277 3.39 27.90 26.30
CA THR A 277 2.42 28.73 27.00
C THR A 277 1.04 28.49 26.39
N ALA A 278 -0.01 28.99 27.03
CA ALA A 278 -1.36 28.90 26.48
C ALA A 278 -1.50 29.51 25.07
N GLY A 279 -0.59 30.40 24.65
CA GLY A 279 -0.63 31.07 23.35
C GLY A 279 0.28 30.47 22.27
N GLU A 280 1.30 29.71 22.66
CA GLU A 280 2.41 29.39 21.75
C GLU A 280 3.36 28.32 22.29
N VAL A 281 4.04 27.64 21.36
CA VAL A 281 5.20 26.79 21.60
C VAL A 281 6.42 27.41 20.94
N MET A 282 7.51 27.51 21.69
CA MET A 282 8.70 28.25 21.30
C MET A 282 9.98 27.50 21.63
N ALA A 283 11.06 27.82 20.91
CA ALA A 283 12.44 27.47 21.24
C ALA A 283 13.25 28.77 21.32
N GLY A 284 13.62 29.19 22.53
CA GLY A 284 14.15 30.54 22.74
C GLY A 284 13.14 31.62 22.30
N ASP A 285 13.54 32.47 21.36
CA ASP A 285 12.68 33.54 20.82
C ASP A 285 11.85 33.12 19.58
N GLN A 286 12.09 31.91 19.03
CA GLN A 286 11.39 31.42 17.84
C GLN A 286 10.08 30.73 18.22
N LYS A 287 8.98 31.22 17.64
CA LYS A 287 7.64 30.64 17.78
C LYS A 287 7.35 29.76 16.58
N PHE A 288 6.98 28.50 16.82
CA PHE A 288 6.74 27.53 15.74
C PHE A 288 5.34 26.88 15.78
N ILE A 289 4.66 26.94 16.93
CA ILE A 289 3.21 26.67 17.03
C ILE A 289 2.58 27.84 17.75
N ILE A 290 1.49 28.38 17.20
CA ILE A 290 0.74 29.50 17.78
C ILE A 290 -0.72 29.09 17.85
N GLY A 291 -1.40 29.44 18.94
CA GLY A 291 -2.82 29.14 19.14
C GLY A 291 -3.43 30.04 20.20
N ILE A 292 -4.75 30.17 20.20
CA ILE A 292 -5.52 30.89 21.22
C ILE A 292 -6.69 29.97 21.64
N PRO A 293 -6.43 28.88 22.39
CA PRO A 293 -5.13 28.47 22.92
C PRO A 293 -4.43 27.33 22.16
N VAL A 294 -3.17 27.05 22.53
CA VAL A 294 -2.51 25.75 22.30
C VAL A 294 -2.89 24.80 23.42
N TRP A 295 -3.83 23.89 23.19
CA TRP A 295 -4.44 23.08 24.24
C TRP A 295 -3.55 21.98 24.80
N ASN A 296 -2.87 21.27 23.90
CA ASN A 296 -1.99 20.17 24.24
C ASN A 296 -0.79 20.13 23.29
N VAL A 297 0.27 19.49 23.74
CA VAL A 297 1.44 19.15 22.92
C VAL A 297 1.88 17.74 23.31
N TYR A 298 1.83 16.84 22.33
CA TYR A 298 2.40 15.51 22.39
C TYR A 298 3.71 15.50 21.61
N LEU A 299 4.60 14.59 21.99
CA LEU A 299 5.86 14.31 21.32
C LEU A 299 5.75 12.94 20.68
N ALA A 300 5.91 12.84 19.37
CA ALA A 300 5.85 11.59 18.63
C ALA A 300 6.83 11.64 17.46
N ASP A 301 7.50 10.52 17.16
CA ASP A 301 8.41 10.37 16.02
C ASP A 301 7.61 9.85 14.82
N LEU A 302 6.80 10.75 14.26
CA LEU A 302 6.02 10.55 13.05
C LEU A 302 6.91 10.52 11.81
N THR A 303 8.11 11.11 11.89
CA THR A 303 9.11 11.06 10.81
C THR A 303 10.11 9.91 10.89
N ASN A 304 9.98 9.05 11.91
CA ASN A 304 10.80 7.86 12.14
C ASN A 304 12.31 8.12 12.01
N ASP A 305 12.75 9.36 12.22
CA ASP A 305 14.16 9.76 12.17
C ASP A 305 14.82 9.57 13.55
N GLY A 306 14.02 9.19 14.56
CA GLY A 306 14.42 8.98 15.94
C GLY A 306 14.33 10.24 16.79
N ILE A 307 13.83 11.35 16.24
CA ILE A 307 13.66 12.65 16.88
C ILE A 307 12.16 12.96 16.92
N PRO A 308 11.60 13.35 18.07
CA PRO A 308 10.16 13.59 18.15
C PRO A 308 9.75 14.93 17.50
N GLU A 309 8.63 14.90 16.77
CA GLU A 309 7.86 16.08 16.36
C GLU A 309 6.98 16.61 17.51
N PHE A 310 6.74 17.93 17.49
CA PHE A 310 5.79 18.59 18.37
C PHE A 310 4.40 18.57 17.75
N CYS A 311 3.50 17.74 18.29
CA CYS A 311 2.14 17.55 17.78
C CYS A 311 1.14 18.25 18.71
N ALA A 312 0.47 19.30 18.23
CA ALA A 312 -0.40 20.13 19.06
C ALA A 312 -1.82 20.23 18.53
N THR A 313 -2.78 20.22 19.47
CA THR A 313 -4.14 20.72 19.22
C THR A 313 -4.17 22.21 19.50
N VAL A 314 -4.56 23.01 18.53
CA VAL A 314 -4.62 24.47 18.66
C VAL A 314 -6.00 24.97 18.25
N SER A 315 -6.51 26.00 18.93
CA SER A 315 -7.64 26.77 18.42
C SER A 315 -7.18 28.11 17.88
N MET A 316 -7.80 28.60 16.81
CA MET A 316 -7.55 29.95 16.29
C MET A 316 -8.84 30.60 15.80
N GLY A 317 -8.87 31.94 15.84
CA GLY A 317 -9.93 32.75 15.23
C GLY A 317 -10.56 33.78 16.17
N PHE A 318 -10.90 34.95 15.61
CA PHE A 318 -11.69 35.99 16.28
C PHE A 318 -13.11 35.97 15.72
N GLY A 319 -13.97 35.12 16.28
CA GLY A 319 -15.37 34.98 15.88
C GLY A 319 -15.73 33.52 15.60
N ALA A 320 -15.30 33.02 14.44
CA ALA A 320 -15.31 31.59 14.16
C ALA A 320 -14.01 30.97 14.68
N ILE A 321 -14.10 30.25 15.79
CA ILE A 321 -12.98 29.58 16.42
C ILE A 321 -12.97 28.15 15.89
N ASP A 322 -11.98 27.83 15.06
CA ASP A 322 -11.70 26.45 14.65
C ASP A 322 -10.60 25.85 15.53
N THR A 323 -10.64 24.54 15.71
CA THR A 323 -9.61 23.76 16.40
C THR A 323 -8.98 22.78 15.42
N HIS A 324 -7.68 22.82 15.25
CA HIS A 324 -6.96 22.04 14.24
C HIS A 324 -5.66 21.46 14.81
N ILE A 325 -5.02 20.58 14.05
CA ILE A 325 -3.75 19.97 14.45
C ILE A 325 -2.61 20.68 13.75
N VAL A 326 -1.58 21.02 14.52
CA VAL A 326 -0.29 21.48 14.00
C VAL A 326 0.77 20.51 14.47
N VAL A 327 1.50 19.91 13.53
CA VAL A 327 2.70 19.13 13.80
C VAL A 327 3.90 19.94 13.32
N TYR A 328 4.90 20.11 14.17
CA TYR A 328 6.14 20.78 13.82
C TYR A 328 7.33 19.86 14.05
N ASP A 329 8.01 19.55 12.95
CA ASP A 329 9.29 18.87 12.91
C ASP A 329 10.40 19.92 13.07
N TYR A 330 10.92 20.02 14.30
CA TYR A 330 11.98 20.95 14.64
C TYR A 330 13.33 20.53 14.06
N ALA A 331 13.55 19.23 13.79
CA ALA A 331 14.81 18.76 13.23
C ALA A 331 14.98 19.18 11.77
N ASN A 332 13.88 19.19 11.01
CA ASN A 332 13.86 19.51 9.58
C ASN A 332 13.22 20.87 9.24
N ASP A 333 12.82 21.66 10.25
CA ASP A 333 12.14 22.95 10.09
C ASP A 333 10.90 22.86 9.18
N LYS A 334 10.04 21.88 9.46
CA LYS A 334 8.86 21.58 8.64
C LYS A 334 7.58 21.54 9.47
N GLN A 335 6.53 22.16 8.95
CA GLN A 335 5.21 22.18 9.59
C GLN A 335 4.21 21.39 8.74
N TYR A 336 3.36 20.64 9.43
CA TYR A 336 2.21 19.95 8.88
C TYR A 336 0.95 20.41 9.60
N VAL A 337 -0.14 20.61 8.87
CA VAL A 337 -1.40 21.11 9.42
C VAL A 337 -2.55 20.24 8.94
N LEU A 338 -3.44 19.88 9.87
CA LEU A 338 -4.71 19.24 9.58
C LEU A 338 -5.82 20.18 10.05
N GLU A 339 -6.41 20.90 9.11
CA GLU A 339 -7.45 21.90 9.35
C GLU A 339 -8.57 21.82 8.32
N ASP A 340 -9.82 21.98 8.78
CA ASP A 340 -11.00 22.08 7.92
C ASP A 340 -11.92 23.15 8.47
N ARG A 341 -11.42 24.38 8.44
CA ARG A 341 -12.02 25.54 9.08
C ARG A 341 -13.50 25.69 8.74
N MET A 342 -14.35 25.81 9.77
CA MET A 342 -15.82 25.87 9.70
C MET A 342 -16.56 24.57 9.37
N TYR A 343 -15.84 23.49 9.04
CA TYR A 343 -16.41 22.19 8.73
C TYR A 343 -16.16 21.21 9.87
N TYR A 344 -14.90 21.07 10.28
CA TYR A 344 -14.49 20.15 11.32
C TYR A 344 -13.51 20.80 12.29
N ASP A 345 -13.54 20.28 13.51
CA ASP A 345 -12.52 20.52 14.51
C ASP A 345 -11.73 19.22 14.74
N TYR A 346 -10.49 19.34 15.16
CA TYR A 346 -9.60 18.22 15.43
C TYR A 346 -8.96 18.35 16.80
N TYR A 347 -8.75 17.21 17.47
CA TYR A 347 -7.98 17.18 18.70
C TYR A 347 -7.18 15.89 18.85
N LEU A 348 -6.04 16.01 19.52
CA LEU A 348 -5.15 14.89 19.80
C LEU A 348 -5.49 14.21 21.12
N SER A 349 -5.20 12.92 21.19
CA SER A 349 -5.20 12.14 22.44
C SER A 349 -4.12 11.05 22.38
N LEU A 350 -3.63 10.61 23.54
CA LEU A 350 -2.71 9.49 23.63
C LEU A 350 -3.47 8.24 24.11
N GLN A 351 -3.45 7.16 23.32
CA GLN A 351 -4.16 5.91 23.63
C GLN A 351 -3.22 4.72 23.40
N ASP A 352 -3.01 3.90 24.43
CA ASP A 352 -2.17 2.69 24.38
C ASP A 352 -0.77 2.92 23.75
N GLY A 353 -0.18 4.09 24.03
CA GLY A 353 1.14 4.47 23.50
C GLY A 353 1.13 4.99 22.06
N ARG A 354 -0.05 5.18 21.46
CA ARG A 354 -0.23 5.73 20.12
C ARG A 354 -0.84 7.13 20.17
N LEU A 355 -0.35 8.00 19.30
CA LEU A 355 -0.91 9.35 19.15
C LEU A 355 -2.11 9.29 18.22
N MET A 356 -3.28 9.59 18.75
CA MET A 356 -4.53 9.55 18.02
C MET A 356 -4.99 10.97 17.68
N VAL A 357 -5.58 11.14 16.51
CA VAL A 357 -6.33 12.34 16.13
C VAL A 357 -7.82 12.01 16.11
N THR A 358 -8.62 12.90 16.69
CA THR A 358 -10.08 12.82 16.67
C THR A 358 -10.67 14.04 15.96
N GLN A 359 -11.50 13.81 14.95
CA GLN A 359 -12.27 14.83 14.25
C GLN A 359 -13.63 15.00 14.92
N THR A 360 -14.17 16.21 14.98
CA THR A 360 -15.56 16.52 15.34
C THR A 360 -16.18 17.44 14.29
N LYS A 361 -17.51 17.59 14.30
CA LYS A 361 -18.13 18.66 13.51
C LYS A 361 -17.72 20.00 14.11
N TYR A 362 -17.54 21.02 13.27
CA TYR A 362 -17.22 22.36 13.74
C TYR A 362 -18.14 22.81 14.89
N ASN A 363 -17.51 23.23 15.99
CA ASN A 363 -18.15 23.68 17.22
C ASN A 363 -19.06 22.62 17.87
N SER A 364 -18.71 21.34 17.70
CA SER A 364 -19.36 20.18 18.31
C SER A 364 -18.37 19.39 19.16
N ASN A 365 -18.85 18.90 20.29
CA ASN A 365 -18.08 18.00 21.17
C ASN A 365 -18.35 16.53 20.87
N LYS A 366 -19.15 16.21 19.84
CA LYS A 366 -19.40 14.84 19.43
C LYS A 366 -18.23 14.41 18.55
N PRO A 367 -17.36 13.47 19.02
CA PRO A 367 -16.35 12.85 18.16
C PRO A 367 -17.07 12.37 16.94
N LEU A 368 -16.60 12.75 15.77
CA LEU A 368 -16.97 12.06 14.55
C LEU A 368 -16.12 10.80 14.53
N VAL A 369 -14.81 10.90 14.60
CA VAL A 369 -13.95 9.75 14.33
C VAL A 369 -12.59 9.92 14.94
N SER A 370 -11.95 8.80 15.27
CA SER A 370 -10.59 8.77 15.76
C SER A 370 -9.74 7.78 14.98
N GLY A 371 -8.47 8.15 14.81
CA GLY A 371 -7.48 7.37 14.09
C GLY A 371 -6.07 7.67 14.58
N GLU A 372 -5.11 6.80 14.25
CA GLU A 372 -3.71 7.07 14.53
C GLU A 372 -3.24 8.25 13.66
N LEU A 373 -2.56 9.21 14.26
CA LEU A 373 -2.00 10.35 13.55
C LEU A 373 -0.78 9.88 12.76
N LEU A 374 -0.82 10.05 11.45
CA LEU A 374 0.29 9.72 10.56
C LEU A 374 0.59 10.92 9.68
N ILE A 375 1.84 11.08 9.30
CA ILE A 375 2.17 11.84 8.09
C ILE A 375 2.00 10.85 6.94
N ILE A 376 1.33 11.25 5.85
CA ILE A 376 1.30 10.52 4.57
C ILE A 376 1.58 11.46 3.41
N ASN A 377 2.56 11.13 2.56
CA ASN A 377 3.05 11.93 1.43
C ASN A 377 3.34 13.40 1.79
N GLY A 378 3.84 13.64 2.99
CA GLY A 378 4.12 14.99 3.48
C GLY A 378 2.88 15.78 3.94
N GLU A 379 1.74 15.14 4.10
CA GLU A 379 0.51 15.71 4.65
C GLU A 379 0.10 14.96 5.94
N LEU A 380 -0.65 15.59 6.85
CA LEU A 380 -1.22 14.85 7.98
C LEU A 380 -2.40 14.02 7.48
N TYR A 381 -2.31 12.72 7.65
CA TYR A 381 -3.33 11.79 7.24
C TYR A 381 -4.36 11.61 8.34
N ARG A 382 -5.64 11.87 8.02
CA ARG A 382 -6.76 11.57 8.92
C ARG A 382 -7.06 10.07 8.82
N PHE A 383 -6.83 9.31 9.89
CA PHE A 383 -7.55 8.04 10.01
C PHE A 383 -8.96 8.31 10.49
N GLY A 384 -9.87 7.95 9.60
CA GLY A 384 -11.27 7.84 9.86
C GLY A 384 -12.04 9.14 9.68
N GLU A 385 -13.30 8.92 9.38
CA GLU A 385 -14.40 9.84 9.17
C GLU A 385 -15.54 9.38 10.07
N PRO A 386 -16.50 10.24 10.47
CA PRO A 386 -17.49 9.97 11.50
C PRO A 386 -17.88 8.51 11.71
N THR A 387 -17.57 7.86 12.83
CA THR A 387 -18.20 6.58 13.11
C THR A 387 -19.70 6.76 12.98
N LEU A 388 -20.40 5.77 12.44
CA LEU A 388 -21.78 5.96 12.00
C LEU A 388 -22.72 6.42 13.13
N LYS A 389 -22.34 6.15 14.39
CA LYS A 389 -23.00 6.62 15.62
C LYS A 389 -22.92 8.13 15.82
N ASP A 390 -21.94 8.77 15.20
CA ASP A 390 -21.57 10.15 15.43
C ASP A 390 -22.22 11.14 14.46
N LEU A 391 -22.73 10.64 13.35
CA LEU A 391 -23.58 11.40 12.46
C LEU A 391 -24.88 11.82 13.17
N PRO A 392 -25.34 13.08 13.04
CA PRO A 392 -26.65 13.52 13.54
C PRO A 392 -27.79 12.55 13.19
N ASP A 393 -28.81 12.44 14.04
CA ASP A 393 -29.96 11.54 13.78
C ASP A 393 -30.72 11.92 12.49
N ASP A 394 -30.62 13.19 12.08
CA ASP A 394 -31.19 13.73 10.85
C ASP A 394 -30.18 13.86 9.69
N TYR A 395 -28.94 13.41 9.90
CA TYR A 395 -27.87 13.43 8.91
C TYR A 395 -28.22 12.51 7.74
N GLY A 396 -28.33 13.11 6.56
CA GLY A 396 -28.74 12.38 5.38
C GLY A 396 -30.24 12.07 5.34
N THR A 397 -31.14 12.73 6.06
CA THR A 397 -32.56 12.72 5.62
C THR A 397 -32.69 13.41 4.24
N TYR A 398 -33.63 12.99 3.39
CA TYR A 398 -33.73 13.53 2.01
C TYR A 398 -33.82 15.07 1.99
N ASP A 399 -34.53 15.65 2.97
CA ASP A 399 -34.68 17.11 3.14
C ASP A 399 -33.40 17.83 3.64
N LYS A 400 -32.45 17.09 4.22
CA LYS A 400 -31.17 17.62 4.75
C LYS A 400 -29.93 17.09 4.01
N LYS A 401 -30.11 16.45 2.85
CA LYS A 401 -29.00 15.95 2.01
C LYS A 401 -27.92 17.00 1.73
N ASN A 402 -28.30 18.29 1.67
CA ASN A 402 -27.37 19.41 1.46
C ASN A 402 -26.27 19.51 2.52
N ASP A 403 -26.51 19.08 3.76
CA ASP A 403 -25.45 19.05 4.79
C ASP A 403 -24.44 17.96 4.47
N ALA A 404 -24.89 16.76 4.10
CA ALA A 404 -24.00 15.66 3.69
C ALA A 404 -23.24 15.98 2.38
N ILE A 405 -23.87 16.68 1.43
CA ILE A 405 -23.20 17.17 0.21
C ILE A 405 -22.08 18.14 0.59
N ARG A 406 -22.34 19.09 1.51
CA ARG A 406 -21.35 20.05 1.95
C ARG A 406 -20.19 19.38 2.71
N ASP A 407 -20.48 18.30 3.43
CA ASP A 407 -19.54 17.53 4.22
C ASP A 407 -18.77 16.49 3.36
N GLY A 408 -18.80 16.62 2.02
CA GLY A 408 -17.98 15.80 1.11
C GLY A 408 -18.42 14.34 1.03
N VAL A 409 -19.66 14.01 1.40
CA VAL A 409 -20.18 12.63 1.34
C VAL A 409 -20.70 12.32 -0.06
N TYR A 410 -20.38 11.14 -0.60
CA TYR A 410 -21.00 10.66 -1.83
C TYR A 410 -22.47 10.33 -1.57
N ILE A 411 -23.38 10.86 -2.39
CA ILE A 411 -24.81 10.64 -2.21
C ILE A 411 -25.40 10.04 -3.47
N ASN A 412 -26.20 9.00 -3.29
CA ASN A 412 -26.96 8.34 -4.34
C ASN A 412 -28.45 8.24 -3.95
N VAL A 413 -29.29 9.00 -4.64
CA VAL A 413 -30.75 8.92 -4.53
C VAL A 413 -31.27 8.07 -5.68
N HIS A 414 -31.46 6.77 -5.45
CA HIS A 414 -32.05 5.83 -6.42
C HIS A 414 -31.39 5.80 -7.80
N GLY A 415 -30.12 6.17 -7.91
CA GLY A 415 -29.41 6.30 -9.18
C GLY A 415 -29.89 7.44 -10.07
N VAL A 416 -30.73 8.35 -9.56
CA VAL A 416 -31.29 9.49 -10.30
C VAL A 416 -30.58 10.79 -9.93
N GLU A 417 -30.34 11.02 -8.63
CA GLU A 417 -29.55 12.15 -8.17
C GLU A 417 -28.26 11.66 -7.52
N ILE A 418 -27.12 12.07 -8.09
CA ILE A 418 -25.79 11.72 -7.61
C ILE A 418 -25.04 13.01 -7.26
N TYR A 419 -24.41 13.05 -6.09
CA TYR A 419 -23.62 14.19 -5.63
C TYR A 419 -22.23 13.74 -5.14
N ASN A 420 -21.25 14.62 -5.26
CA ASN A 420 -19.85 14.39 -4.85
C ASN A 420 -19.21 13.14 -5.47
N GLN A 421 -19.51 12.86 -6.74
CA GLN A 421 -18.91 11.76 -7.50
C GLN A 421 -17.37 11.77 -7.46
N GLN A 422 -16.75 12.96 -7.41
CA GLN A 422 -15.30 13.13 -7.29
C GLN A 422 -14.71 12.39 -6.09
N VAL A 423 -15.45 12.23 -4.99
CA VAL A 423 -15.00 11.51 -3.79
C VAL A 423 -14.82 10.02 -4.07
N VAL A 424 -15.71 9.44 -4.87
CA VAL A 424 -15.55 8.06 -5.37
C VAL A 424 -14.32 8.01 -6.26
N ASP A 425 -14.19 8.94 -7.19
CA ASP A 425 -13.09 8.92 -8.16
C ASP A 425 -11.72 9.04 -7.47
N ASP A 426 -11.61 9.91 -6.46
CA ASP A 426 -10.38 10.08 -5.68
C ASP A 426 -10.10 8.89 -4.76
N PHE A 427 -11.13 8.26 -4.21
CA PHE A 427 -10.99 6.99 -3.49
C PHE A 427 -10.41 5.91 -4.40
N TYR A 428 -10.96 5.73 -5.60
CA TYR A 428 -10.46 4.74 -6.56
C TYR A 428 -9.04 5.06 -7.03
N LYS A 429 -8.72 6.31 -7.36
CA LYS A 429 -7.35 6.72 -7.69
C LYS A 429 -6.38 6.37 -6.56
N SER A 430 -6.75 6.66 -5.32
CA SER A 430 -5.94 6.36 -4.14
C SER A 430 -5.75 4.85 -3.97
N VAL A 431 -6.83 4.07 -4.05
CA VAL A 431 -6.80 2.61 -3.96
C VAL A 431 -5.95 1.98 -5.08
N HIS A 432 -6.13 2.43 -6.32
CA HIS A 432 -5.35 1.95 -7.47
C HIS A 432 -3.87 2.35 -7.37
N ALA A 433 -3.58 3.50 -6.76
CA ALA A 433 -2.22 3.89 -6.39
C ALA A 433 -1.67 3.13 -5.17
N GLY A 434 -2.46 2.26 -4.53
CA GLY A 434 -2.14 1.55 -3.28
C GLY A 434 -2.14 2.45 -2.04
N SER A 435 -2.56 3.70 -2.16
CA SER A 435 -2.62 4.66 -1.07
C SER A 435 -3.79 4.36 -0.15
N ALA A 436 -3.58 4.56 1.15
CA ALA A 436 -4.70 4.56 2.09
C ALA A 436 -5.78 5.53 1.60
N ALA A 437 -7.03 5.15 1.74
CA ALA A 437 -8.15 5.89 1.21
C ALA A 437 -9.37 5.78 2.13
N PHE A 438 -10.18 6.83 2.14
CA PHE A 438 -11.47 6.84 2.81
C PHE A 438 -12.56 7.42 1.91
N MET A 439 -13.75 6.83 1.96
CA MET A 439 -14.96 7.42 1.41
C MET A 439 -16.17 7.07 2.27
N ARG A 440 -17.08 8.03 2.45
CA ARG A 440 -18.43 7.78 2.97
C ARG A 440 -19.46 7.89 1.87
N THR A 441 -20.47 7.03 1.93
CA THR A 441 -21.62 7.04 1.04
C THR A 441 -22.93 7.13 1.81
N ILE A 442 -23.93 7.75 1.20
CA ILE A 442 -25.34 7.69 1.62
C ILE A 442 -26.18 7.21 0.45
N ASP A 443 -26.83 6.07 0.63
CA ASP A 443 -27.85 5.55 -0.28
C ASP A 443 -29.22 5.73 0.37
N TYR A 444 -30.18 6.27 -0.38
CA TYR A 444 -31.55 6.45 0.10
C TYR A 444 -32.43 5.24 -0.23
N THR A 445 -33.24 4.79 0.74
CA THR A 445 -34.34 3.85 0.51
C THR A 445 -35.49 4.54 -0.24
N ASP A 446 -36.42 3.76 -0.82
CA ASP A 446 -37.51 4.29 -1.64
C ASP A 446 -38.44 5.22 -0.83
N GLU A 447 -38.41 5.06 0.51
CA GLU A 447 -39.11 5.88 1.49
C GLU A 447 -38.33 7.14 1.92
N GLY A 448 -37.10 7.33 1.41
CA GLY A 448 -36.24 8.48 1.67
C GLY A 448 -35.41 8.40 2.95
N ASP A 449 -35.25 7.21 3.53
CA ASP A 449 -34.42 7.00 4.72
C ASP A 449 -32.97 6.68 4.32
N PRO A 450 -31.95 7.21 5.03
CA PRO A 450 -30.56 7.01 4.66
C PRO A 450 -29.98 5.68 5.17
N ILE A 451 -29.20 5.03 4.30
CA ILE A 451 -28.25 3.99 4.64
C ILE A 451 -26.85 4.58 4.45
N ILE A 452 -26.06 4.65 5.51
CA ILE A 452 -24.71 5.22 5.46
C ILE A 452 -23.69 4.10 5.44
N THR A 453 -22.70 4.19 4.55
CA THR A 453 -21.59 3.23 4.46
C THR A 453 -20.24 3.93 4.41
N ASP A 454 -19.32 3.47 5.24
CA ASP A 454 -17.93 3.91 5.29
C ASP A 454 -17.04 2.88 4.61
N TYR A 455 -16.18 3.34 3.72
CA TYR A 455 -15.16 2.56 3.02
C TYR A 455 -13.80 3.06 3.44
N GLN A 456 -13.00 2.19 4.06
CA GLN A 456 -11.61 2.44 4.43
C GLN A 456 -10.73 1.47 3.67
N TYR A 457 -9.61 1.95 3.17
CA TYR A 457 -8.53 1.14 2.63
C TYR A 457 -7.23 1.59 3.29
N ASP A 458 -6.46 0.65 3.82
CA ASP A 458 -5.19 0.96 4.51
C ASP A 458 -3.95 0.80 3.62
N GLY A 459 -4.16 0.56 2.31
CA GLY A 459 -3.10 0.15 1.38
C GLY A 459 -3.03 -1.36 1.15
N SER A 460 -3.77 -2.16 1.91
CA SER A 460 -3.80 -3.62 1.79
C SER A 460 -5.19 -4.23 1.96
N LEU A 461 -5.98 -3.72 2.90
CA LEU A 461 -7.25 -4.29 3.33
C LEU A 461 -8.34 -3.22 3.28
N PHE A 462 -9.50 -3.61 2.75
CA PHE A 462 -10.69 -2.79 2.82
C PHE A 462 -11.48 -3.11 4.08
N THR A 463 -11.88 -2.09 4.82
CA THR A 463 -12.83 -2.18 5.93
C THR A 463 -14.08 -1.38 5.57
N VAL A 464 -15.23 -2.05 5.57
CA VAL A 464 -16.52 -1.47 5.20
C VAL A 464 -17.47 -1.56 6.39
N THR A 465 -17.98 -0.42 6.84
CA THR A 465 -18.96 -0.36 7.92
C THR A 465 -20.26 0.24 7.41
N THR A 466 -21.38 -0.45 7.61
CA THR A 466 -22.71 -0.01 7.16
C THR A 466 -23.63 0.21 8.35
N ASP A 467 -24.40 1.29 8.33
CA ASP A 467 -25.38 1.67 9.34
C ASP A 467 -26.76 1.83 8.68
N THR A 468 -27.67 0.93 9.07
CA THR A 468 -29.08 0.92 8.67
C THR A 468 -30.01 1.38 9.80
N THR A 469 -29.48 1.88 10.93
CA THR A 469 -30.28 2.28 12.10
C THR A 469 -31.20 3.47 11.83
N ARG A 470 -30.93 4.22 10.76
CA ARG A 470 -31.74 5.35 10.29
C ARG A 470 -32.79 4.96 9.24
N ASP A 471 -32.76 3.72 8.75
CA ASP A 471 -33.82 3.14 7.93
C ASP A 471 -35.00 2.76 8.82
N ARG A 472 -36.12 3.46 8.71
CA ARG A 472 -37.28 3.25 9.59
C ARG A 472 -38.05 1.98 9.26
N PHE A 473 -37.88 1.45 8.06
CA PHE A 473 -38.60 0.28 7.55
C PHE A 473 -37.73 -0.97 7.49
N GLY A 474 -36.40 -0.81 7.49
CA GLY A 474 -35.40 -1.87 7.60
C GLY A 474 -35.16 -2.36 9.02
N LEU A 475 -34.28 -3.36 9.14
CA LEU A 475 -33.77 -3.80 10.43
C LEU A 475 -32.62 -2.87 10.85
N PRO A 476 -32.70 -2.20 12.01
CA PRO A 476 -31.63 -1.32 12.47
C PRO A 476 -30.42 -2.13 12.90
N ASP A 477 -29.29 -1.94 12.22
CA ASP A 477 -28.04 -2.61 12.54
C ASP A 477 -26.84 -1.73 12.17
N ILE A 478 -25.71 -1.98 12.83
CA ILE A 478 -24.40 -1.46 12.45
C ILE A 478 -23.44 -2.63 12.37
N TYR A 479 -22.94 -2.92 11.18
CA TYR A 479 -22.04 -4.05 10.96
C TYR A 479 -20.81 -3.65 10.16
N THR A 480 -19.70 -4.35 10.40
CA THR A 480 -18.43 -4.16 9.69
C THR A 480 -18.04 -5.44 8.99
N LYS A 481 -17.51 -5.32 7.76
CA LYS A 481 -16.94 -6.39 6.96
C LYS A 481 -15.58 -5.97 6.43
N THR A 482 -14.70 -6.93 6.24
CA THR A 482 -13.40 -6.70 5.61
C THR A 482 -13.31 -7.44 4.27
N TYR A 483 -12.55 -6.85 3.35
CA TYR A 483 -12.34 -7.37 2.00
C TYR A 483 -10.89 -7.19 1.58
N ASN A 484 -10.34 -8.14 0.82
CA ASN A 484 -8.96 -8.08 0.34
C ASN A 484 -8.83 -7.46 -1.05
N PHE A 485 -9.91 -7.46 -1.84
CA PHE A 485 -9.86 -7.11 -3.25
C PHE A 485 -10.99 -6.17 -3.66
N LEU A 486 -10.66 -5.25 -4.56
CA LEU A 486 -11.59 -4.46 -5.35
C LEU A 486 -11.62 -5.06 -6.77
N ILE A 487 -12.77 -5.60 -7.18
CA ILE A 487 -12.92 -6.40 -8.40
C ILE A 487 -13.91 -5.74 -9.36
N PRO A 488 -13.52 -5.45 -10.61
CA PRO A 488 -14.46 -4.96 -11.63
C PRO A 488 -15.45 -6.05 -12.05
N TYR A 489 -16.69 -5.68 -12.31
CA TYR A 489 -17.72 -6.55 -12.87
C TYR A 489 -17.59 -6.62 -14.39
N ASP A 490 -16.69 -7.49 -14.83
CA ASP A 490 -16.28 -7.70 -16.22
C ASP A 490 -17.39 -8.19 -17.19
N ARG A 491 -18.55 -8.60 -16.67
CA ARG A 491 -19.73 -9.01 -17.48
C ARG A 491 -20.73 -7.90 -17.75
N TYR A 492 -20.38 -6.66 -17.42
CA TYR A 492 -21.22 -5.49 -17.69
C TYR A 492 -21.04 -5.00 -19.14
N GLU A 493 -21.96 -5.37 -20.03
CA GLU A 493 -21.96 -4.93 -21.45
C GLU A 493 -23.07 -3.92 -21.83
N PRO A 494 -23.21 -2.76 -21.17
CA PRO A 494 -23.80 -1.59 -21.82
C PRO A 494 -22.72 -0.59 -22.23
N ALA A 495 -22.64 -0.29 -23.53
CA ALA A 495 -21.74 0.73 -24.05
C ALA A 495 -22.03 2.11 -23.40
N GLY A 496 -21.01 2.72 -22.79
CA GLY A 496 -21.09 4.08 -22.24
C GLY A 496 -21.56 4.19 -20.80
N ILE A 497 -21.58 3.10 -20.02
CA ILE A 497 -21.81 3.13 -18.58
C ILE A 497 -20.53 2.65 -17.85
N PRO A 498 -20.09 3.31 -16.76
CA PRO A 498 -18.92 2.88 -15.99
C PRO A 498 -19.05 1.42 -15.52
N ILE A 499 -17.92 0.70 -15.51
CA ILE A 499 -17.87 -0.68 -15.02
C ILE A 499 -18.15 -0.67 -13.51
N PRO A 500 -19.15 -1.41 -13.00
CA PRO A 500 -19.38 -1.49 -11.58
C PRO A 500 -18.32 -2.36 -10.91
N TYR A 501 -17.99 -2.05 -9.66
CA TYR A 501 -16.99 -2.79 -8.88
C TYR A 501 -17.61 -3.43 -7.64
N PHE A 502 -16.97 -4.48 -7.16
CA PHE A 502 -17.33 -5.20 -5.95
C PHE A 502 -16.11 -5.36 -5.04
N LEU A 503 -16.35 -5.34 -3.74
CA LEU A 503 -15.37 -5.73 -2.74
C LEU A 503 -15.53 -7.21 -2.42
N SER A 504 -14.42 -7.93 -2.34
CA SER A 504 -14.44 -9.38 -2.13
C SER A 504 -13.23 -9.87 -1.34
N ASN A 505 -13.41 -10.96 -0.59
CA ASN A 505 -12.30 -11.71 0.00
C ASN A 505 -11.70 -12.74 -0.97
N ASP A 506 -12.40 -12.99 -2.07
CA ASP A 506 -11.95 -13.84 -3.17
C ASP A 506 -11.83 -13.01 -4.44
N LYS A 507 -10.79 -13.22 -5.25
CA LYS A 507 -10.72 -12.63 -6.60
C LYS A 507 -11.90 -13.09 -7.50
N ASN A 508 -12.50 -14.23 -7.16
CA ASN A 508 -13.74 -14.72 -7.75
C ASN A 508 -14.97 -14.11 -7.11
N ILE A 509 -15.79 -13.42 -7.90
CA ILE A 509 -17.07 -12.86 -7.45
C ILE A 509 -18.31 -13.66 -7.90
N TYR A 510 -18.15 -14.81 -8.55
CA TYR A 510 -19.21 -15.62 -9.16
C TYR A 510 -19.39 -17.00 -8.49
N LYS A 511 -20.63 -17.50 -8.53
CA LYS A 511 -21.03 -18.89 -8.21
C LYS A 511 -21.21 -19.68 -9.52
N GLY A 512 -20.51 -20.81 -9.64
CA GLY A 512 -20.58 -21.72 -10.78
C GLY A 512 -19.40 -21.61 -11.75
N THR A 513 -19.25 -22.59 -12.63
CA THR A 513 -18.15 -22.69 -13.62
C THR A 513 -18.48 -21.85 -14.86
N GLN A 514 -17.50 -21.15 -15.45
CA GLN A 514 -17.69 -20.43 -16.71
C GLN A 514 -18.19 -21.38 -17.81
N GLY A 515 -19.30 -21.02 -18.49
CA GLY A 515 -19.85 -21.77 -19.63
C GLY A 515 -21.22 -22.42 -19.44
N SER A 516 -21.82 -22.35 -18.26
CA SER A 516 -23.23 -22.77 -18.03
C SER A 516 -24.18 -21.57 -17.93
N GLU A 517 -25.40 -21.71 -18.46
CA GLU A 517 -26.51 -20.82 -18.09
C GLU A 517 -26.67 -20.82 -16.56
N GLY A 518 -26.71 -19.64 -15.93
CA GLY A 518 -26.91 -19.51 -14.48
C GLY A 518 -25.68 -19.19 -13.63
N VAL A 519 -24.66 -18.49 -14.16
CA VAL A 519 -23.59 -17.93 -13.32
C VAL A 519 -24.14 -16.72 -12.55
N GLU A 520 -24.24 -16.83 -11.23
CA GLU A 520 -24.75 -15.77 -10.34
C GLU A 520 -23.61 -15.11 -9.57
N LEU A 521 -23.79 -13.87 -9.13
CA LEU A 521 -22.83 -13.23 -8.21
C LEU A 521 -22.86 -13.94 -6.84
N LYS A 522 -21.69 -14.00 -6.21
CA LYS A 522 -21.57 -14.38 -4.81
C LYS A 522 -22.41 -13.45 -3.93
N SER A 523 -23.00 -14.02 -2.90
CA SER A 523 -23.91 -13.31 -1.99
C SER A 523 -23.18 -12.44 -0.99
N GLU A 524 -21.90 -12.71 -0.77
CA GLU A 524 -21.03 -12.15 0.26
C GLU A 524 -20.27 -10.91 -0.20
N LEU A 525 -20.41 -10.53 -1.46
CA LEU A 525 -19.73 -9.37 -2.04
C LEU A 525 -20.14 -8.08 -1.34
N GLY A 526 -19.14 -7.23 -1.07
CA GLY A 526 -19.38 -5.84 -0.72
C GLY A 526 -19.73 -5.07 -1.97
N ARG A 527 -20.80 -4.27 -1.91
CA ARG A 527 -21.07 -3.27 -2.96
C ARG A 527 -20.25 -2.03 -2.66
N ILE A 528 -19.82 -1.34 -3.70
CA ILE A 528 -19.14 -0.05 -3.62
C ILE A 528 -19.63 0.81 -4.79
N PRO A 529 -19.80 2.14 -4.62
CA PRO A 529 -20.16 3.01 -5.75
C PRO A 529 -19.16 2.90 -6.90
N SER A 530 -19.69 3.05 -8.11
CA SER A 530 -18.87 3.05 -9.32
C SER A 530 -18.25 4.44 -9.54
N PRO A 531 -17.01 4.52 -10.03
CA PRO A 531 -16.42 5.79 -10.42
C PRO A 531 -17.13 6.41 -11.64
N SER A 532 -16.93 7.71 -11.86
CA SER A 532 -17.57 8.50 -12.93
C SER A 532 -17.18 8.04 -14.33
N ASP A 533 -15.90 7.68 -14.48
CA ASP A 533 -15.31 7.11 -15.67
C ASP A 533 -14.70 5.76 -15.31
N ASN A 534 -14.34 4.97 -16.33
CA ASN A 534 -13.42 3.87 -16.10
C ASN A 534 -12.10 4.48 -15.64
N VAL A 535 -11.90 4.56 -14.33
CA VAL A 535 -10.61 4.90 -13.72
C VAL A 535 -9.65 3.90 -14.33
N GLU A 536 -8.72 4.40 -15.14
CA GLU A 536 -7.81 3.55 -15.90
C GLU A 536 -7.20 2.54 -14.91
N ASN A 537 -7.40 1.26 -15.18
CA ASN A 537 -6.65 0.20 -14.51
C ASN A 537 -5.18 0.61 -14.62
N PRO A 538 -4.46 0.85 -13.51
CA PRO A 538 -3.02 0.99 -13.59
C PRO A 538 -2.38 -0.26 -14.22
#